data_AF-A0AAV6VBG1-F1
#
_entry.id   AF-A0AAV6VBG1-F1
#
_cell.length_a   1.000
_cell.length_b   1.000
_cell.length_c   1.000
_cell.angle_alpha   90.00
_cell.angle_beta   90.00
_cell.angle_gamma   90.00
#
_symmetry.space_group_name_H-M   'P 1'
#
loop_
_entity.id
_entity.type
_entity.pdbx_description
1 polymer ?
#
loop_
_entity_poly.entity_id
_entity_poly.type
_entity_poly.pdbx_seq_one_letter_code
_entity_poly.pdbx_strand_id
1 'polypeptide(L)'
;MTNVLRQLNREYPEMTKLYSVGKSVQGRDLWVMLVTRDPDDEPLLKPNIKYIANMHGNEPVGRELMLHLLQHLLSNYGSDSYVTWLLDNTRIHIMPSMNPDGFEVAQEGECSGVQGRGNANNVDLNRNFPDYFAGPSKAPTQPETRAVMDWIKKTQFVLSGNFHGGALVASYPFDNIPANSPRNFRIVGSPSQTPDDDVFRHLAEVYSFNHKNMYVGVTCRDGSPPFPNGTTNGAAWYSLIGGMQDYNYVWASCMEITLEISCCKYPRHHLLPQFWTDNKNAILQYLGEVHRGVWGQVKDSNNNPISNATVKVMGRDFGFKTTDRGEYWRVLRPGTYTLQVEARGYDSLEIPVKVTKGVTIQNITLNPQTGTYHEPHNEQPAYQGYPSISPSQQENSGTSLRGLWPTYRVMGVCQIVMLVVIRSFLSVNEWKYRVREI
;
A
#
# COMPACT_ATOMS: atom_id res chain seq x y z
N MET A 1 19.32 -12.84 -8.62
CA MET A 1 17.91 -12.52 -8.95
C MET A 1 17.55 -12.78 -10.42
N THR A 2 18.06 -12.02 -11.39
CA THR A 2 17.64 -12.16 -12.81
C THR A 2 17.80 -13.57 -13.37
N ASN A 3 18.89 -14.27 -13.06
CA ASN A 3 19.08 -15.65 -13.50
C ASN A 3 18.03 -16.59 -12.90
N VAL A 4 17.68 -16.43 -11.62
CA VAL A 4 16.63 -17.22 -10.95
C VAL A 4 15.28 -17.00 -11.62
N LEU A 5 14.91 -15.75 -11.88
CA LEU A 5 13.64 -15.43 -12.57
C LEU A 5 13.60 -16.05 -13.97
N ARG A 6 14.68 -15.90 -14.75
CA ARG A 6 14.77 -16.50 -16.09
C ARG A 6 14.74 -18.03 -16.06
N GLN A 7 15.35 -18.64 -15.04
CA GLN A 7 15.34 -20.08 -14.85
C GLN A 7 13.92 -20.57 -14.53
N LEU A 8 13.26 -19.99 -13.53
CA LEU A 8 11.88 -20.33 -13.18
C LEU A 8 10.94 -20.19 -14.39
N ASN A 9 11.11 -19.13 -15.19
CA ASN A 9 10.30 -18.96 -16.39
C ASN A 9 10.53 -20.03 -17.45
N ARG A 10 11.73 -20.60 -17.54
CA ARG A 10 12.05 -21.69 -18.48
C ARG A 10 11.57 -23.05 -17.98
N GLU A 11 11.61 -23.25 -16.66
CA GLU A 11 11.17 -24.50 -16.03
C GLU A 11 9.65 -24.61 -15.97
N TYR A 12 8.93 -23.49 -15.84
CA TYR A 12 7.47 -23.44 -15.71
C TYR A 12 6.81 -22.50 -16.74
N PRO A 13 7.05 -22.67 -18.06
CA PRO A 13 6.58 -21.72 -19.08
C PRO A 13 5.05 -21.63 -19.17
N GLU A 14 4.34 -22.72 -18.92
CA GLU A 14 2.86 -22.79 -18.94
C GLU A 14 2.21 -22.09 -17.74
N MET A 15 3.00 -21.65 -16.76
CA MET A 15 2.50 -21.02 -15.53
C MET A 15 3.12 -19.67 -15.23
N THR A 16 4.09 -19.24 -16.05
CA THR A 16 4.90 -18.05 -15.77
C THR A 16 5.09 -17.18 -16.98
N LYS A 17 5.12 -15.86 -16.75
CA LYS A 17 5.50 -14.87 -17.75
C LYS A 17 6.36 -13.79 -17.11
N LEU A 18 7.65 -13.83 -17.42
CA LEU A 18 8.65 -12.87 -17.00
C LEU A 18 8.66 -11.67 -17.95
N TYR A 19 8.49 -10.48 -17.41
CA TYR A 19 8.58 -9.24 -18.16
C TYR A 19 9.24 -8.14 -17.32
N SER A 20 9.65 -7.07 -17.98
CA SER A 20 10.15 -5.86 -17.34
C SER A 20 9.13 -4.74 -17.51
N VAL A 21 8.87 -3.98 -16.44
CA VAL A 21 7.98 -2.79 -16.50
C VAL A 21 8.74 -1.51 -16.82
N GLY A 22 10.07 -1.57 -16.89
CA GLY A 22 10.93 -0.42 -17.09
C GLY A 22 12.34 -0.69 -16.58
N LYS A 23 13.18 0.34 -16.58
CA LYS A 23 14.56 0.26 -16.11
C LYS A 23 14.80 1.24 -14.97
N SER A 24 15.69 0.89 -14.06
CA SER A 24 16.23 1.79 -13.03
C SER A 24 17.09 2.90 -13.65
N VAL A 25 17.53 3.86 -12.83
CA VAL A 25 18.47 4.91 -13.25
C VAL A 25 19.73 4.34 -13.90
N GLN A 26 20.27 3.22 -13.37
CA GLN A 26 21.46 2.56 -13.90
C GLN A 26 21.15 1.49 -14.97
N GLY A 27 19.93 1.47 -15.51
CA GLY A 27 19.57 0.60 -16.63
C GLY A 27 19.22 -0.84 -16.27
N ARG A 28 19.05 -1.16 -14.98
CA ARG A 28 18.66 -2.50 -14.51
C ARG A 28 17.17 -2.71 -14.73
N ASP A 29 16.79 -3.87 -15.26
CA ASP A 29 15.38 -4.20 -15.48
C ASP A 29 14.61 -4.30 -14.16
N LEU A 30 13.44 -3.66 -14.13
CA LEU A 30 12.44 -3.80 -13.08
C LEU A 30 11.59 -5.03 -13.41
N TRP A 31 12.11 -6.20 -13.03
CA TRP A 31 11.52 -7.49 -13.34
C TRP A 31 10.21 -7.74 -12.57
N VAL A 32 9.23 -8.29 -13.28
CA VAL A 32 8.00 -8.82 -12.73
C VAL A 32 7.76 -10.22 -13.28
N MET A 33 7.43 -11.15 -12.41
CA MET A 33 6.95 -12.47 -12.79
C MET A 33 5.44 -12.53 -12.60
N LEU A 34 4.68 -12.70 -13.68
CA LEU A 34 3.30 -13.18 -13.58
C LEU A 34 3.35 -14.69 -13.32
N VAL A 35 2.65 -15.16 -12.29
CA VAL A 35 2.45 -16.58 -11.98
C VAL A 35 0.96 -16.85 -11.88
N THR A 36 0.47 -17.76 -12.71
CA THR A 36 -0.93 -18.16 -12.80
C THR A 36 -1.05 -19.40 -13.67
N ARG A 37 -2.14 -20.16 -13.56
CA ARG A 37 -2.48 -21.15 -14.58
C ARG A 37 -2.77 -20.43 -15.90
N ASP A 38 -2.05 -20.81 -16.96
CA ASP A 38 -2.17 -20.34 -18.34
C ASP A 38 -1.97 -18.80 -18.45
N PRO A 39 -0.72 -18.29 -18.35
CA PRO A 39 -0.45 -16.84 -18.27
C PRO A 39 -0.83 -16.05 -19.53
N ASP A 40 -0.94 -16.72 -20.68
CA ASP A 40 -1.37 -16.15 -21.94
C ASP A 40 -2.90 -16.16 -22.13
N ASP A 41 -3.63 -16.91 -21.31
CA ASP A 41 -5.09 -16.79 -21.21
C ASP A 41 -5.45 -15.78 -20.11
N GLU A 42 -6.50 -15.00 -20.33
CA GLU A 42 -7.00 -14.04 -19.36
C GLU A 42 -8.51 -14.23 -19.19
N PRO A 43 -8.95 -15.26 -18.44
CA PRO A 43 -10.37 -15.52 -18.20
C PRO A 43 -11.08 -14.31 -17.60
N LEU A 44 -12.36 -14.15 -17.93
CA LEU A 44 -13.19 -13.11 -17.33
C LEU A 44 -13.21 -13.26 -15.80
N LEU A 45 -13.16 -12.12 -15.12
CA LEU A 45 -13.24 -12.00 -13.66
C LEU A 45 -12.09 -12.63 -12.88
N LYS A 46 -11.04 -13.17 -13.52
CA LYS A 46 -9.82 -13.66 -12.84
C LYS A 46 -9.00 -12.45 -12.36
N PRO A 47 -8.96 -12.15 -11.04
CA PRO A 47 -8.38 -10.90 -10.57
C PRO A 47 -6.85 -10.87 -10.69
N ASN A 48 -6.32 -9.68 -10.96
CA ASN A 48 -4.89 -9.40 -10.86
C ASN A 48 -4.56 -8.89 -9.45
N ILE A 49 -3.57 -9.52 -8.82
CA ILE A 49 -2.96 -9.10 -7.55
C ILE A 49 -1.47 -8.87 -7.76
N LYS A 50 -0.87 -7.96 -7.00
CA LYS A 50 0.57 -7.76 -7.05
C LYS A 50 1.25 -7.74 -5.68
N TYR A 51 2.51 -8.18 -5.68
CA TYR A 51 3.45 -7.88 -4.62
C TYR A 51 4.65 -7.15 -5.15
N ILE A 52 5.08 -6.13 -4.41
CA ILE A 52 6.25 -5.32 -4.72
C ILE A 52 7.17 -5.35 -3.50
N ALA A 53 8.46 -5.56 -3.70
CA ALA A 53 9.42 -5.53 -2.60
C ALA A 53 10.61 -4.64 -2.93
N ASN A 54 11.34 -4.28 -1.87
CA ASN A 54 12.66 -3.67 -1.98
C ASN A 54 12.64 -2.38 -2.80
N MET A 55 11.61 -1.55 -2.58
CA MET A 55 11.59 -0.16 -3.05
C MET A 55 12.59 0.70 -2.28
N HIS A 56 12.86 0.34 -1.02
CA HIS A 56 14.07 0.71 -0.31
C HIS A 56 15.11 -0.39 -0.52
N GLY A 57 16.19 -0.06 -1.21
CA GLY A 57 17.18 -1.06 -1.66
C GLY A 57 17.86 -1.79 -0.50
N ASN A 58 18.00 -1.13 0.65
CA ASN A 58 18.58 -1.70 1.87
C ASN A 58 17.58 -2.46 2.77
N GLU A 59 16.38 -2.74 2.28
CA GLU A 59 15.36 -3.55 2.96
C GLU A 59 15.08 -4.84 2.15
N PRO A 60 16.06 -5.76 1.99
CA PRO A 60 15.97 -6.86 1.04
C PRO A 60 15.23 -8.12 1.53
N VAL A 61 14.75 -8.18 2.77
CA VAL A 61 14.03 -9.38 3.24
C VAL A 61 12.85 -9.67 2.31
N GLY A 62 12.04 -8.66 1.98
CA GLY A 62 10.93 -8.80 1.05
C GLY A 62 11.37 -9.27 -0.35
N ARG A 63 12.52 -8.79 -0.84
CA ARG A 63 13.08 -9.20 -2.13
C ARG A 63 13.33 -10.70 -2.19
N GLU A 64 13.98 -11.24 -1.16
CA GLU A 64 14.27 -12.67 -1.10
C GLU A 64 12.97 -13.47 -0.88
N LEU A 65 12.06 -13.03 0.00
CA LEU A 65 10.79 -13.71 0.21
C LEU A 65 9.94 -13.80 -1.07
N MET A 66 9.98 -12.79 -1.94
CA MET A 66 9.31 -12.83 -3.24
C MET A 66 9.88 -13.92 -4.16
N LEU A 67 11.21 -14.15 -4.15
CA LEU A 67 11.82 -15.24 -4.91
C LEU A 67 11.45 -16.61 -4.33
N HIS A 68 11.43 -16.74 -3.00
CA HIS A 68 10.97 -17.96 -2.32
C HIS A 68 9.49 -18.24 -2.58
N LEU A 69 8.64 -17.22 -2.60
CA LEU A 69 7.22 -17.34 -2.94
C LEU A 69 7.04 -17.89 -4.36
N LEU A 70 7.77 -17.37 -5.34
CA LEU A 70 7.72 -17.87 -6.72
C LEU A 70 8.04 -19.37 -6.79
N GLN A 71 9.16 -19.79 -6.17
CA GLN A 71 9.52 -21.20 -6.11
C GLN A 71 8.46 -22.04 -5.39
N HIS A 72 7.90 -21.54 -4.29
CA HIS A 72 6.90 -22.25 -3.51
C HIS A 72 5.61 -22.46 -4.30
N LEU A 73 5.07 -21.42 -4.92
CA LEU A 73 3.86 -21.49 -5.74
C LEU A 73 4.01 -22.50 -6.88
N LEU A 74 5.14 -22.45 -7.60
CA LEU A 74 5.39 -23.32 -8.76
C LEU A 74 5.64 -24.78 -8.37
N SER A 75 6.44 -25.03 -7.33
CA SER A 75 6.76 -26.41 -6.90
C SER A 75 5.63 -27.12 -6.16
N ASN A 76 4.63 -26.37 -5.67
CA ASN A 76 3.50 -26.92 -4.92
C ASN A 76 2.18 -26.91 -5.72
N TYR A 77 2.21 -26.46 -6.98
CA TYR A 77 1.05 -26.59 -7.87
C TYR A 77 0.74 -28.07 -8.15
N GLY A 78 -0.51 -28.48 -8.01
CA GLY A 78 -0.98 -29.85 -8.16
C GLY A 78 -0.79 -30.74 -6.92
N SER A 79 0.01 -30.32 -5.93
CA SER A 79 0.24 -31.07 -4.68
C SER A 79 -0.38 -30.39 -3.45
N ASP A 80 -0.28 -29.06 -3.35
CA ASP A 80 -0.98 -28.26 -2.33
C ASP A 80 -2.29 -27.71 -2.91
N SER A 81 -3.41 -28.06 -2.28
CA SER A 81 -4.74 -27.68 -2.78
C SER A 81 -5.00 -26.18 -2.76
N TYR A 82 -4.43 -25.45 -1.79
CA TYR A 82 -4.62 -24.01 -1.67
C TYR A 82 -3.77 -23.26 -2.70
N VAL A 83 -2.51 -23.66 -2.88
CA VAL A 83 -1.64 -23.12 -3.93
C VAL A 83 -2.23 -23.39 -5.32
N THR A 84 -2.73 -24.61 -5.55
CA THR A 84 -3.40 -24.98 -6.80
C THR A 84 -4.60 -24.07 -7.05
N TRP A 85 -5.47 -23.92 -6.06
CA TRP A 85 -6.63 -23.03 -6.15
C TRP A 85 -6.23 -21.57 -6.40
N LEU A 86 -5.20 -21.06 -5.72
CA LEU A 86 -4.70 -19.70 -5.94
C LEU A 86 -4.26 -19.49 -7.40
N LEU A 87 -3.46 -20.39 -7.97
CA LEU A 87 -2.94 -20.24 -9.33
C LEU A 87 -4.02 -20.46 -10.40
N ASP A 88 -4.97 -21.35 -10.15
CA ASP A 88 -6.13 -21.56 -11.03
C ASP A 88 -7.01 -20.31 -11.10
N ASN A 89 -7.19 -19.60 -9.99
CA ASN A 89 -8.19 -18.53 -9.85
C ASN A 89 -7.60 -17.11 -9.80
N THR A 90 -6.27 -16.94 -9.78
CA THR A 90 -5.64 -15.62 -9.58
C THR A 90 -4.50 -15.38 -10.54
N ARG A 91 -4.34 -14.13 -11.00
CA ARG A 91 -3.16 -13.67 -11.73
C ARG A 91 -2.24 -12.93 -10.76
N ILE A 92 -1.17 -13.60 -10.32
CA ILE A 92 -0.28 -13.09 -9.26
C ILE A 92 0.97 -12.48 -9.90
N HIS A 93 1.16 -11.18 -9.74
CA HIS A 93 2.32 -10.47 -10.26
C HIS A 93 3.31 -10.14 -9.16
N ILE A 94 4.55 -10.63 -9.26
CA ILE A 94 5.55 -10.45 -8.21
C ILE A 94 6.73 -9.64 -8.77
N MET A 95 6.99 -8.47 -8.17
CA MET A 95 8.16 -7.62 -8.40
C MET A 95 9.11 -7.75 -7.19
N PRO A 96 10.18 -8.57 -7.28
CA PRO A 96 11.08 -8.76 -6.14
C PRO A 96 11.89 -7.52 -5.77
N SER A 97 12.17 -6.62 -6.72
CA SER A 97 12.95 -5.41 -6.45
C SER A 97 12.51 -4.25 -7.34
N MET A 98 11.89 -3.25 -6.72
CA MET A 98 11.58 -1.97 -7.36
C MET A 98 12.80 -1.04 -7.42
N ASN A 99 13.74 -1.16 -6.47
CA ASN A 99 14.96 -0.36 -6.42
C ASN A 99 16.23 -1.24 -6.47
N PRO A 100 16.53 -1.84 -7.64
CA PRO A 100 17.69 -2.69 -7.78
C PRO A 100 19.01 -1.89 -7.62
N ASP A 101 19.05 -0.60 -7.98
CA ASP A 101 20.28 0.20 -7.86
C ASP A 101 20.64 0.45 -6.38
N GLY A 102 19.65 0.80 -5.56
CA GLY A 102 19.82 0.97 -4.12
C GLY A 102 20.26 -0.32 -3.42
N PHE A 103 19.73 -1.47 -3.85
CA PHE A 103 20.13 -2.78 -3.31
C PHE A 103 21.62 -3.06 -3.51
N GLU A 104 22.16 -2.73 -4.69
CA GLU A 104 23.53 -3.10 -5.06
C GLU A 104 24.59 -2.30 -4.29
N VAL A 105 24.21 -1.16 -3.70
CA VAL A 105 25.08 -0.36 -2.83
C VAL A 105 24.75 -0.51 -1.35
N ALA A 106 23.71 -1.29 -0.99
CA ALA A 106 23.38 -1.62 0.38
C ALA A 106 24.34 -2.66 0.97
N GLN A 107 24.44 -2.70 2.30
CA GLN A 107 25.39 -3.58 3.00
C GLN A 107 24.67 -4.62 3.86
N GLU A 108 24.96 -5.90 3.61
CA GLU A 108 24.46 -7.00 4.45
C GLU A 108 24.94 -6.87 5.90
N GLY A 109 24.03 -7.08 6.85
CA GLY A 109 24.26 -6.92 8.28
C GLY A 109 23.96 -5.52 8.81
N GLU A 110 23.70 -4.53 7.94
CA GLU A 110 23.30 -3.19 8.37
C GLU A 110 21.80 -3.14 8.69
N CYS A 111 21.48 -3.04 9.98
CA CYS A 111 20.10 -3.11 10.46
C CYS A 111 19.37 -1.76 10.50
N SER A 112 20.07 -0.63 10.49
CA SER A 112 19.46 0.69 10.80
C SER A 112 19.87 1.83 9.86
N GLY A 113 20.90 1.64 9.04
CA GLY A 113 21.42 2.63 8.12
C GLY A 113 20.47 3.06 6.99
N VAL A 114 20.92 4.07 6.24
CA VAL A 114 20.22 4.63 5.07
C VAL A 114 20.95 4.40 3.74
N GLN A 115 22.16 3.84 3.79
CA GLN A 115 22.92 3.50 2.59
C GLN A 115 22.14 2.49 1.76
N GLY A 116 21.91 2.79 0.49
CA GLY A 116 21.11 1.96 -0.42
C GLY A 116 19.59 2.09 -0.26
N ARG A 117 19.10 2.97 0.62
CA ARG A 117 17.66 3.21 0.76
C ARG A 117 17.05 3.87 -0.47
N GLY A 118 17.61 5.00 -0.89
CA GLY A 118 17.17 5.73 -2.08
C GLY A 118 17.55 5.03 -3.38
N ASN A 119 17.01 5.49 -4.51
CA ASN A 119 17.46 5.03 -5.83
C ASN A 119 18.85 5.61 -6.18
N ALA A 120 19.34 5.39 -7.40
CA ALA A 120 20.69 5.85 -7.78
C ALA A 120 20.86 7.38 -7.80
N ASN A 121 19.77 8.15 -7.84
CA ASN A 121 19.76 9.61 -7.67
C ASN A 121 19.60 10.04 -6.21
N ASN A 122 19.67 9.11 -5.27
CA ASN A 122 19.47 9.30 -3.84
C ASN A 122 18.08 9.87 -3.47
N VAL A 123 17.05 9.52 -4.25
CA VAL A 123 15.65 9.88 -3.97
C VAL A 123 14.95 8.71 -3.30
N ASP A 124 14.18 8.98 -2.23
CA ASP A 124 13.31 7.99 -1.60
C ASP A 124 12.10 7.73 -2.52
N LEU A 125 12.04 6.55 -3.12
CA LEU A 125 10.95 6.18 -4.05
C LEU A 125 9.58 6.15 -3.37
N ASN A 126 9.53 5.92 -2.05
CA ASN A 126 8.31 5.98 -1.25
C ASN A 126 8.01 7.41 -0.72
N ARG A 127 8.55 8.44 -1.40
CA ARG A 127 8.19 9.86 -1.29
C ARG A 127 8.00 10.52 -2.67
N ASN A 128 8.01 9.71 -3.74
CA ASN A 128 8.09 10.20 -5.11
C ASN A 128 6.81 10.04 -5.93
N PHE A 129 5.78 9.39 -5.36
CA PHE A 129 4.46 9.31 -5.98
C PHE A 129 3.67 10.62 -5.75
N PRO A 130 2.68 10.94 -6.61
CA PRO A 130 1.69 11.97 -6.32
C PRO A 130 0.98 11.68 -4.98
N ASP A 131 0.69 12.74 -4.22
CA ASP A 131 0.06 12.66 -2.91
C ASP A 131 -1.35 13.25 -2.93
N TYR A 132 -2.32 12.57 -2.32
CA TYR A 132 -3.72 12.97 -2.36
C TYR A 132 -3.97 14.27 -1.60
N PHE A 133 -3.22 14.54 -0.53
CA PHE A 133 -3.40 15.73 0.30
C PHE A 133 -2.42 16.86 -0.05
N ALA A 134 -1.22 16.53 -0.51
CA ALA A 134 -0.15 17.50 -0.81
C ALA A 134 0.05 17.78 -2.31
N GLY A 135 -0.64 17.06 -3.19
CA GLY A 135 -0.51 17.20 -4.64
C GLY A 135 0.72 16.50 -5.21
N PRO A 136 1.22 16.93 -6.38
CA PRO A 136 2.37 16.31 -7.03
C PRO A 136 3.63 16.31 -6.15
N SER A 137 4.47 15.28 -6.27
CA SER A 137 5.76 15.25 -5.58
C SER A 137 6.63 16.44 -6.00
N LYS A 138 7.30 17.06 -5.02
CA LYS A 138 8.25 18.16 -5.26
C LYS A 138 9.54 17.68 -5.94
N ALA A 139 9.90 16.41 -5.75
CA ALA A 139 11.05 15.81 -6.40
C ALA A 139 10.66 15.38 -7.82
N PRO A 140 11.57 15.46 -8.81
CA PRO A 140 11.34 14.89 -10.13
C PRO A 140 10.92 13.43 -10.04
N THR A 141 9.94 13.01 -10.83
CA THR A 141 9.55 11.60 -10.90
C THR A 141 10.72 10.76 -11.38
N GLN A 142 11.11 9.79 -10.56
CA GLN A 142 12.19 8.85 -10.83
C GLN A 142 11.77 7.80 -11.86
N PRO A 143 12.71 7.21 -12.62
CA PRO A 143 12.37 6.21 -13.63
C PRO A 143 11.68 4.98 -13.03
N GLU A 144 12.06 4.56 -11.82
CA GLU A 144 11.42 3.46 -11.10
C GLU A 144 9.97 3.79 -10.74
N THR A 145 9.72 4.99 -10.19
CA THR A 145 8.38 5.46 -9.84
C THR A 145 7.50 5.59 -11.09
N ARG A 146 8.03 6.13 -12.19
CA ARG A 146 7.29 6.21 -13.47
C ARG A 146 6.90 4.83 -14.00
N ALA A 147 7.86 3.91 -14.05
CA ALA A 147 7.62 2.55 -14.52
C ALA A 147 6.53 1.84 -13.71
N VAL A 148 6.52 1.99 -12.38
CA VAL A 148 5.49 1.42 -11.53
C VAL A 148 4.14 2.12 -11.70
N MET A 149 4.10 3.45 -11.82
CA MET A 149 2.84 4.16 -12.10
C MET A 149 2.22 3.73 -13.43
N ASP A 150 3.04 3.58 -14.47
CA ASP A 150 2.57 3.14 -15.80
C ASP A 150 2.11 1.68 -15.77
N TRP A 151 2.79 0.83 -15.02
CA TRP A 151 2.37 -0.56 -14.80
C TRP A 151 1.03 -0.65 -14.06
N ILE A 152 0.85 0.12 -12.98
CA ILE A 152 -0.39 0.19 -12.22
C ILE A 152 -1.55 0.69 -13.09
N LYS A 153 -1.32 1.64 -14.01
CA LYS A 153 -2.34 2.11 -14.95
C LYS A 153 -2.70 1.09 -16.02
N LYS A 154 -1.73 0.26 -16.44
CA LYS A 154 -1.91 -0.70 -17.54
C LYS A 154 -2.67 -1.95 -17.12
N THR A 155 -2.57 -2.36 -15.86
CA THR A 155 -3.18 -3.60 -15.36
C THR A 155 -4.13 -3.28 -14.22
N GLN A 156 -5.38 -3.73 -14.32
CA GLN A 156 -6.38 -3.53 -13.27
C GLN A 156 -6.08 -4.42 -12.05
N PHE A 157 -5.23 -3.93 -11.16
CA PHE A 157 -4.92 -4.60 -9.90
C PHE A 157 -6.03 -4.38 -8.87
N VAL A 158 -6.41 -5.45 -8.17
CA VAL A 158 -7.47 -5.43 -7.16
C VAL A 158 -6.87 -5.26 -5.76
N LEU A 159 -5.84 -6.04 -5.45
CA LEU A 159 -5.15 -6.08 -4.15
C LEU A 159 -3.64 -5.93 -4.37
N SER A 160 -2.93 -5.40 -3.37
CA SER A 160 -1.48 -5.25 -3.42
C SER A 160 -0.83 -5.27 -2.04
N GLY A 161 0.42 -5.72 -1.96
CA GLY A 161 1.26 -5.54 -0.78
C GLY A 161 2.65 -5.08 -1.16
N ASN A 162 3.16 -4.04 -0.50
CA ASN A 162 4.54 -3.59 -0.66
C ASN A 162 5.37 -3.94 0.59
N PHE A 163 6.54 -4.58 0.42
CA PHE A 163 7.32 -5.14 1.51
C PHE A 163 8.54 -4.28 1.88
N HIS A 164 8.70 -4.07 3.19
CA HIS A 164 9.68 -3.20 3.84
C HIS A 164 10.40 -3.87 5.01
N GLY A 165 11.43 -3.19 5.52
CA GLY A 165 12.14 -3.55 6.73
C GLY A 165 12.53 -2.34 7.57
N GLY A 166 12.75 -2.59 8.86
CA GLY A 166 13.02 -1.58 9.88
C GLY A 166 11.98 -1.59 11.01
N ALA A 167 10.84 -2.25 10.80
CA ALA A 167 9.82 -2.53 11.80
C ALA A 167 9.21 -3.94 11.62
N LEU A 168 8.29 -4.30 12.50
CA LEU A 168 7.48 -5.52 12.40
C LEU A 168 6.00 -5.18 12.60
N VAL A 169 5.32 -4.78 11.51
CA VAL A 169 3.94 -4.27 11.53
C VAL A 169 3.31 -4.29 10.13
N ALA A 170 2.01 -4.56 10.04
CA ALA A 170 1.23 -4.32 8.83
C ALA A 170 0.62 -2.91 8.88
N SER A 171 1.15 -2.00 8.08
CA SER A 171 0.68 -0.62 7.99
C SER A 171 -0.32 -0.44 6.86
N TYR A 172 -1.39 0.33 7.09
CA TYR A 172 -2.46 0.53 6.12
C TYR A 172 -2.83 2.02 5.93
N PRO A 173 -3.44 2.38 4.77
CA PRO A 173 -3.79 3.75 4.45
C PRO A 173 -4.68 4.48 5.45
N PHE A 174 -4.68 5.82 5.46
CA PHE A 174 -3.74 6.67 4.71
C PHE A 174 -2.39 6.81 5.44
N ASP A 175 -1.33 7.00 4.65
CA ASP A 175 0.02 7.33 5.13
C ASP A 175 0.17 8.82 5.46
N ASN A 176 -0.64 9.67 4.85
CA ASN A 176 -0.60 11.12 5.05
C ASN A 176 -1.89 11.69 5.67
N ILE A 177 -1.83 12.95 6.14
CA ILE A 177 -2.96 13.70 6.70
C ILE A 177 -3.26 14.96 5.87
N PRO A 178 -4.51 15.44 5.84
CA PRO A 178 -4.87 16.71 5.21
C PRO A 178 -4.11 17.90 5.80
N ALA A 179 -3.61 18.80 4.95
CA ALA A 179 -2.87 20.00 5.34
C ALA A 179 -3.69 21.06 6.09
N ASN A 180 -5.02 20.91 6.20
CA ASN A 180 -5.89 21.77 7.02
C ASN A 180 -6.50 21.00 8.20
N SER A 181 -6.00 19.80 8.50
CA SER A 181 -6.46 19.05 9.65
C SER A 181 -6.19 19.88 10.91
N PRO A 182 -7.17 20.13 11.80
CA PRO A 182 -6.92 20.77 13.09
C PRO A 182 -5.91 19.98 13.96
N ARG A 183 -5.54 18.77 13.51
CA ARG A 183 -4.49 17.89 14.05
C ARG A 183 -3.10 18.13 13.43
N ASN A 184 -2.92 19.18 12.62
CA ASN A 184 -1.65 19.59 12.00
C ASN A 184 -0.51 19.88 12.99
N PHE A 185 -0.82 20.00 14.28
CA PHE A 185 0.19 20.14 15.32
C PHE A 185 0.85 18.80 15.65
N ARG A 186 1.63 18.18 14.75
CA ARG A 186 2.67 17.19 15.11
C ARG A 186 2.28 16.10 16.14
N ILE A 187 1.00 15.74 16.26
CA ILE A 187 0.56 14.69 17.20
C ILE A 187 0.74 13.37 16.47
N VAL A 188 1.91 12.76 16.67
CA VAL A 188 2.14 11.33 16.43
C VAL A 188 1.00 10.56 17.11
N GLY A 189 0.39 9.60 16.42
CA GLY A 189 -0.70 8.76 16.96
C GLY A 189 -2.12 9.08 16.48
N SER A 190 -2.34 10.10 15.64
CA SER A 190 -3.68 10.36 15.08
C SER A 190 -3.91 9.64 13.75
N PRO A 191 -4.93 8.76 13.64
CA PRO A 191 -5.19 8.04 12.39
C PRO A 191 -5.80 8.93 11.31
N SER A 192 -5.40 8.67 10.06
CA SER A 192 -5.96 9.22 8.82
C SER A 192 -6.76 8.12 8.12
N GLN A 193 -8.05 8.02 8.42
CA GLN A 193 -8.90 6.91 7.97
C GLN A 193 -9.26 7.07 6.49
N THR A 194 -9.26 5.95 5.76
CA THR A 194 -9.86 5.88 4.43
C THR A 194 -11.37 5.62 4.53
N PRO A 195 -12.14 5.88 3.46
CA PRO A 195 -13.53 5.41 3.36
C PRO A 195 -13.70 3.88 3.46
N ASP A 196 -12.63 3.12 3.25
CA ASP A 196 -12.59 1.65 3.32
C ASP A 196 -11.72 1.16 4.51
N ASP A 197 -11.64 1.96 5.57
CA ASP A 197 -10.82 1.67 6.76
C ASP A 197 -11.15 0.31 7.41
N ASP A 198 -12.41 -0.11 7.37
CA ASP A 198 -12.82 -1.44 7.84
C ASP A 198 -12.16 -2.57 7.04
N VAL A 199 -12.06 -2.42 5.71
CA VAL A 199 -11.41 -3.39 4.82
C VAL A 199 -9.91 -3.36 5.03
N PHE A 200 -9.30 -2.18 5.11
CA PHE A 200 -7.85 -2.06 5.29
C PHE A 200 -7.35 -2.59 6.63
N ARG A 201 -8.08 -2.34 7.73
CA ARG A 201 -7.80 -2.97 9.02
C ARG A 201 -7.86 -4.49 8.92
N HIS A 202 -8.91 -5.03 8.30
CA HIS A 202 -9.05 -6.47 8.09
C HIS A 202 -7.88 -7.04 7.27
N LEU A 203 -7.48 -6.38 6.18
CA LEU A 203 -6.34 -6.79 5.36
C LEU A 203 -5.01 -6.80 6.13
N ALA A 204 -4.76 -5.78 6.96
CA ALA A 204 -3.58 -5.71 7.81
C ALA A 204 -3.60 -6.81 8.90
N GLU A 205 -4.76 -7.05 9.50
CA GLU A 205 -4.96 -8.12 10.48
C GLU A 205 -4.73 -9.51 9.87
N VAL A 206 -5.24 -9.78 8.66
CA VAL A 206 -5.00 -11.05 7.97
C VAL A 206 -3.52 -11.36 7.85
N TYR A 207 -2.70 -10.37 7.45
CA TYR A 207 -1.25 -10.58 7.41
C TYR A 207 -0.66 -10.76 8.81
N SER A 208 -0.96 -9.84 9.73
CA SER A 208 -0.35 -9.82 11.07
C SER A 208 -0.65 -11.07 11.91
N PHE A 209 -1.89 -11.55 11.90
CA PHE A 209 -2.32 -12.73 12.67
C PHE A 209 -1.88 -14.06 12.04
N ASN A 210 -1.55 -14.07 10.75
CA ASN A 210 -0.99 -15.25 10.08
C ASN A 210 0.55 -15.24 10.05
N HIS A 211 1.18 -14.13 10.43
CA HIS A 211 2.61 -14.06 10.70
C HIS A 211 2.91 -14.68 12.06
N LYS A 212 4.08 -15.31 12.22
CA LYS A 212 4.46 -16.02 13.46
C LYS A 212 4.22 -15.24 14.75
N ASN A 213 4.60 -13.96 14.78
CA ASN A 213 4.56 -13.14 16.00
C ASN A 213 4.30 -11.64 15.75
N MET A 214 3.86 -11.24 14.56
CA MET A 214 3.64 -9.80 14.29
C MET A 214 2.52 -9.27 15.18
N TYR A 215 1.43 -10.04 15.31
CA TYR A 215 0.27 -9.71 16.16
C TYR A 215 0.60 -9.50 17.64
N VAL A 216 1.74 -10.05 18.12
CA VAL A 216 2.19 -9.90 19.51
C VAL A 216 2.57 -8.44 19.79
N GLY A 217 2.96 -7.67 18.76
CA GLY A 217 3.35 -6.28 18.90
C GLY A 217 4.72 -6.09 19.53
N VAL A 218 5.64 -7.06 19.38
CA VAL A 218 7.02 -6.95 19.86
C VAL A 218 7.73 -5.82 19.11
N THR A 219 8.31 -4.90 19.85
CA THR A 219 8.96 -3.71 19.28
C THR A 219 10.38 -4.02 18.84
N CYS A 220 10.78 -3.43 17.71
CA CYS A 220 12.13 -3.57 17.17
C CYS A 220 13.18 -2.74 17.89
N ARG A 221 12.75 -1.75 18.68
CA ARG A 221 13.60 -0.84 19.44
C ARG A 221 13.07 -0.72 20.86
N ASP A 222 13.97 -0.82 21.82
CA ASP A 222 13.65 -0.65 23.23
C ASP A 222 13.01 0.72 23.48
N GLY A 223 11.92 0.73 24.26
CA GLY A 223 11.19 1.95 24.61
C GLY A 223 10.24 2.50 23.54
N SER A 224 10.16 1.88 22.35
CA SER A 224 9.10 2.21 21.38
C SER A 224 7.76 1.65 21.83
N PRO A 225 6.62 2.31 21.53
CA PRO A 225 5.31 1.73 21.80
C PRO A 225 5.07 0.50 20.91
N PRO A 226 4.40 -0.55 21.42
CA PRO A 226 4.02 -1.69 20.61
C PRO A 226 2.95 -1.29 19.59
N PHE A 227 2.86 -2.05 18.50
CA PHE A 227 1.73 -1.99 17.57
C PHE A 227 0.65 -2.97 18.02
N PRO A 228 -0.51 -2.51 18.54
CA PRO A 228 -1.59 -3.40 18.93
C PRO A 228 -2.01 -4.27 17.74
N ASN A 229 -2.17 -5.58 17.99
CA ASN A 229 -2.47 -6.58 16.95
C ASN A 229 -1.44 -6.59 15.80
N GLY A 230 -0.25 -6.02 15.96
CA GLY A 230 0.75 -5.91 14.91
C GLY A 230 0.30 -5.11 13.68
N THR A 231 -0.64 -4.18 13.85
CA THR A 231 -1.13 -3.31 12.76
C THR A 231 -1.04 -1.84 13.13
N THR A 232 -0.99 -0.97 12.12
CA THR A 232 -1.06 0.49 12.33
C THR A 232 -1.64 1.22 11.13
N ASN A 233 -2.41 2.28 11.36
CA ASN A 233 -2.64 3.26 10.30
C ASN A 233 -1.32 4.00 10.02
N GLY A 234 -0.99 4.22 8.75
CA GLY A 234 0.28 4.82 8.33
C GLY A 234 0.52 6.18 8.98
N ALA A 235 -0.43 7.11 8.82
CA ALA A 235 -0.33 8.44 9.41
C ALA A 235 -0.30 8.43 10.95
N ALA A 236 -0.99 7.49 11.61
CA ALA A 236 -0.94 7.35 13.06
C ALA A 236 0.46 6.94 13.54
N TRP A 237 1.18 6.12 12.76
CA TRP A 237 2.56 5.78 13.05
C TRP A 237 3.48 6.97 12.79
N TYR A 238 3.49 7.47 11.55
CA TYR A 238 4.10 8.74 11.18
C TYR A 238 3.58 9.20 9.81
N SER A 239 3.34 10.50 9.65
CA SER A 239 2.92 11.05 8.36
C SER A 239 4.01 10.91 7.29
N LEU A 240 3.62 10.38 6.13
CA LEU A 240 4.46 10.11 4.98
C LEU A 240 3.78 10.67 3.74
N ILE A 241 4.45 11.60 3.04
CA ILE A 241 3.92 12.25 1.82
C ILE A 241 4.45 11.53 0.58
N GLY A 242 3.58 11.26 -0.39
CA GLY A 242 3.96 10.74 -1.71
C GLY A 242 4.33 9.26 -1.71
N GLY A 243 3.66 8.47 -0.88
CA GLY A 243 3.83 7.03 -0.78
C GLY A 243 3.12 6.25 -1.89
N MET A 244 3.66 5.08 -2.24
CA MET A 244 3.07 4.19 -3.25
C MET A 244 1.74 3.58 -2.78
N GLN A 245 1.61 3.32 -1.48
CA GLN A 245 0.44 2.70 -0.87
C GLN A 245 -0.82 3.53 -1.12
N ASP A 246 -0.79 4.81 -0.74
CA ASP A 246 -1.90 5.73 -0.95
C ASP A 246 -2.15 5.98 -2.44
N TYR A 247 -1.10 5.98 -3.27
CA TYR A 247 -1.24 6.16 -4.71
C TYR A 247 -2.10 5.06 -5.36
N ASN A 248 -1.84 3.79 -4.99
CA ASN A 248 -2.61 2.65 -5.49
C ASN A 248 -4.11 2.79 -5.19
N TYR A 249 -4.44 3.22 -3.96
CA TYR A 249 -5.82 3.32 -3.52
C TYR A 249 -6.56 4.47 -4.22
N VAL A 250 -5.93 5.64 -4.29
CA VAL A 250 -6.56 6.87 -4.78
C VAL A 250 -6.68 6.90 -6.30
N TRP A 251 -5.64 6.49 -7.04
CA TRP A 251 -5.62 6.63 -8.51
C TRP A 251 -5.84 5.33 -9.28
N ALA A 252 -5.71 4.17 -8.65
CA ALA A 252 -5.79 2.88 -9.35
C ALA A 252 -6.85 1.94 -8.77
N SER A 253 -7.58 2.37 -7.73
CA SER A 253 -8.58 1.55 -7.03
C SER A 253 -8.04 0.23 -6.47
N CYS A 254 -6.72 0.09 -6.38
CA CYS A 254 -6.04 -1.09 -5.89
C CYS A 254 -5.80 -0.94 -4.39
N MET A 255 -6.21 -1.93 -3.60
CA MET A 255 -6.06 -1.87 -2.15
C MET A 255 -4.65 -2.33 -1.78
N GLU A 256 -3.74 -1.39 -1.54
CA GLU A 256 -2.36 -1.70 -1.13
C GLU A 256 -2.16 -1.49 0.37
N ILE A 257 -1.44 -2.41 1.02
CA ILE A 257 -0.89 -2.20 2.38
C ILE A 257 0.64 -2.31 2.36
N THR A 258 1.27 -1.71 3.37
CA THR A 258 2.71 -1.73 3.59
C THR A 258 3.07 -2.76 4.66
N LEU A 259 3.95 -3.69 4.32
CA LEU A 259 4.30 -4.83 5.16
C LEU A 259 5.74 -4.68 5.66
N GLU A 260 5.90 -4.22 6.89
CA GLU A 260 7.18 -4.18 7.60
C GLU A 260 7.44 -5.55 8.22
N ILE A 261 8.33 -6.35 7.63
CA ILE A 261 8.45 -7.79 7.94
C ILE A 261 9.72 -8.17 8.69
N SER A 262 10.56 -7.18 9.04
CA SER A 262 11.83 -7.44 9.71
C SER A 262 12.33 -6.21 10.46
N CYS A 263 12.72 -6.37 11.72
CA CYS A 263 13.30 -5.29 12.51
C CYS A 263 14.66 -4.83 11.97
N CYS A 264 15.53 -5.79 11.64
CA CYS A 264 16.79 -5.50 10.97
C CYS A 264 16.52 -5.31 9.48
N LYS A 265 16.88 -4.15 8.92
CA LYS A 265 16.66 -3.85 7.50
C LYS A 265 17.36 -4.83 6.57
N TYR A 266 18.67 -4.99 6.71
CA TYR A 266 19.47 -5.94 5.93
C TYR A 266 20.10 -6.99 6.87
N PRO A 267 19.35 -8.03 7.26
CA PRO A 267 19.88 -9.11 8.10
C PRO A 267 20.85 -9.99 7.30
N ARG A 268 21.65 -10.79 8.01
CA ARG A 268 22.53 -11.79 7.39
C ARG A 268 21.71 -12.92 6.75
N HIS A 269 22.15 -13.40 5.58
CA HIS A 269 21.44 -14.35 4.74
C HIS A 269 21.09 -15.67 5.42
N HIS A 270 21.87 -16.12 6.42
CA HIS A 270 21.56 -17.35 7.16
C HIS A 270 20.23 -17.28 7.94
N LEU A 271 19.67 -16.08 8.14
CA LEU A 271 18.36 -15.87 8.76
C LEU A 271 17.19 -15.97 7.77
N LEU A 272 17.44 -15.96 6.46
CA LEU A 272 16.39 -16.01 5.42
C LEU A 272 15.43 -17.19 5.55
N PRO A 273 15.87 -18.43 5.89
CA PRO A 273 14.93 -19.54 6.10
C PRO A 273 13.92 -19.28 7.23
N GLN A 274 14.34 -18.58 8.28
CA GLN A 274 13.45 -18.21 9.38
C GLN A 274 12.45 -17.15 8.93
N PHE A 275 12.90 -16.10 8.22
CA PHE A 275 11.99 -15.08 7.68
C PHE A 275 10.95 -15.68 6.74
N TRP A 276 11.34 -16.62 5.88
CA TRP A 276 10.39 -17.35 5.05
C TRP A 276 9.38 -18.14 5.88
N THR A 277 9.86 -18.89 6.87
CA THR A 277 8.99 -19.68 7.76
C THR A 277 7.97 -18.79 8.48
N ASP A 278 8.41 -17.62 8.96
CA ASP A 278 7.59 -16.71 9.75
C ASP A 278 6.52 -15.98 8.92
N ASN A 279 6.80 -15.75 7.64
CA ASN A 279 5.95 -14.98 6.73
C ASN A 279 5.14 -15.83 5.75
N LYS A 280 5.52 -17.08 5.46
CA LYS A 280 4.93 -17.90 4.39
C LYS A 280 3.40 -17.95 4.46
N ASN A 281 2.86 -18.26 5.65
CA ASN A 281 1.40 -18.34 5.81
C ASN A 281 0.74 -16.96 5.65
N ALA A 282 1.30 -15.90 6.23
CA ALA A 282 0.80 -14.53 6.08
C ALA A 282 0.72 -14.08 4.61
N ILE A 283 1.79 -14.32 3.85
CA ILE A 283 1.87 -14.02 2.41
C ILE A 283 0.79 -14.78 1.64
N LEU A 284 0.65 -16.09 1.87
CA LEU A 284 -0.33 -16.91 1.16
C LEU A 284 -1.77 -16.53 1.51
N GLN A 285 -2.10 -16.33 2.80
CA GLN A 285 -3.45 -15.96 3.22
C GLN A 285 -3.84 -14.57 2.69
N TYR A 286 -2.90 -13.61 2.69
CA TYR A 286 -3.15 -12.30 2.14
C TYR A 286 -3.46 -12.33 0.63
N LEU A 287 -2.78 -13.18 -0.15
CA LEU A 287 -3.12 -13.37 -1.57
C LEU A 287 -4.59 -13.80 -1.75
N GLY A 288 -5.09 -14.67 -0.88
CA GLY A 288 -6.47 -15.13 -0.90
C GLY A 288 -7.51 -14.03 -0.68
N GLU A 289 -7.13 -12.92 -0.03
CA GLU A 289 -8.03 -11.80 0.24
C GLU A 289 -8.49 -11.06 -1.02
N VAL A 290 -7.88 -11.31 -2.18
CA VAL A 290 -8.41 -10.78 -3.44
C VAL A 290 -9.79 -11.37 -3.76
N HIS A 291 -10.07 -12.62 -3.32
CA HIS A 291 -11.29 -13.42 -3.56
C HIS A 291 -12.45 -13.11 -2.61
N ARG A 292 -12.62 -11.85 -2.22
CA ARG A 292 -13.78 -11.41 -1.43
C ARG A 292 -14.42 -10.16 -2.01
N GLY A 293 -15.58 -9.84 -1.46
CA GLY A 293 -16.30 -8.63 -1.80
C GLY A 293 -17.22 -8.84 -2.98
N VAL A 294 -17.27 -7.85 -3.88
CA VAL A 294 -18.19 -7.83 -5.01
C VAL A 294 -17.45 -7.66 -6.33
N TRP A 295 -17.73 -8.55 -7.27
CA TRP A 295 -17.17 -8.54 -8.62
C TRP A 295 -18.30 -8.64 -9.64
N GLY A 296 -18.02 -8.32 -10.90
CA GLY A 296 -18.97 -8.58 -11.97
C GLY A 296 -18.61 -7.86 -13.25
N GLN A 297 -19.57 -7.84 -14.18
CA GLN A 297 -19.48 -7.04 -15.41
C GLN A 297 -20.58 -5.98 -15.45
N VAL A 298 -20.24 -4.80 -15.95
CA VAL A 298 -21.18 -3.77 -16.38
C VAL A 298 -21.36 -3.88 -17.90
N LYS A 299 -22.62 -4.04 -18.34
CA LYS A 299 -22.99 -4.21 -19.74
C LYS A 299 -24.17 -3.31 -20.11
N ASP A 300 -24.39 -3.12 -21.41
CA ASP A 300 -25.61 -2.49 -21.93
C ASP A 300 -26.75 -3.50 -22.11
N SER A 301 -27.93 -3.01 -22.49
CA SER A 301 -29.11 -3.84 -22.77
C SER A 301 -28.92 -4.84 -23.93
N ASN A 302 -27.90 -4.65 -24.76
CA ASN A 302 -27.52 -5.53 -25.87
C ASN A 302 -26.40 -6.51 -25.47
N ASN A 303 -26.07 -6.60 -24.18
CA ASN A 303 -25.01 -7.45 -23.62
C ASN A 303 -23.59 -7.08 -24.08
N ASN A 304 -23.37 -5.86 -24.57
CA ASN A 304 -22.03 -5.32 -24.83
C ASN A 304 -21.38 -4.84 -23.52
N PRO A 305 -20.08 -5.10 -23.29
CA PRO A 305 -19.38 -4.57 -22.13
C PRO A 305 -19.27 -3.05 -22.17
N ILE A 306 -19.44 -2.39 -21.03
CA ILE A 306 -19.25 -0.95 -20.90
C ILE A 306 -17.90 -0.69 -20.23
N SER A 307 -16.94 -0.20 -21.03
CA SER A 307 -15.61 0.20 -20.57
C SER A 307 -15.63 1.49 -19.78
N ASN A 308 -14.75 1.63 -18.77
CA ASN A 308 -14.52 2.89 -18.04
C ASN A 308 -15.77 3.45 -17.35
N ALA A 309 -16.77 2.59 -17.05
CA ALA A 309 -17.88 2.91 -16.16
C ALA A 309 -17.34 3.09 -14.73
N THR A 310 -17.86 4.08 -14.02
CA THR A 310 -17.56 4.30 -12.61
C THR A 310 -18.51 3.48 -11.77
N VAL A 311 -17.97 2.61 -10.92
CA VAL A 311 -18.70 1.88 -9.87
C VAL A 311 -18.24 2.42 -8.52
N LYS A 312 -19.17 2.80 -7.66
CA LYS A 312 -18.89 3.39 -6.35
C LYS A 312 -19.73 2.70 -5.29
N VAL A 313 -19.15 2.43 -4.13
CA VAL A 313 -19.94 2.03 -2.95
C VAL A 313 -20.50 3.30 -2.32
N MET A 314 -21.82 3.42 -2.25
CA MET A 314 -22.47 4.59 -1.64
C MET A 314 -21.97 4.80 -0.20
N GLY A 315 -21.61 6.05 0.12
CA GLY A 315 -20.97 6.41 1.39
C GLY A 315 -19.45 6.21 1.43
N ARG A 316 -18.80 5.76 0.34
CA ARG A 316 -17.34 5.68 0.21
C ARG A 316 -16.85 6.52 -0.96
N ASP A 317 -15.96 7.48 -0.71
CA ASP A 317 -15.62 8.53 -1.68
C ASP A 317 -14.80 8.08 -2.89
N PHE A 318 -14.13 6.93 -2.81
CA PHE A 318 -13.32 6.40 -3.91
C PHE A 318 -14.09 5.36 -4.73
N GLY A 319 -14.49 5.75 -5.94
CA GLY A 319 -15.00 4.84 -6.95
C GLY A 319 -13.89 4.02 -7.62
N PHE A 320 -14.30 3.05 -8.43
CA PHE A 320 -13.44 2.20 -9.23
C PHE A 320 -14.02 2.02 -10.62
N LYS A 321 -13.16 1.72 -11.58
CA LYS A 321 -13.53 1.72 -12.99
C LYS A 321 -13.62 0.32 -13.57
N THR A 322 -14.51 0.13 -14.54
CA THR A 322 -14.56 -1.11 -15.31
C THR A 322 -13.45 -1.20 -16.34
N THR A 323 -12.98 -2.43 -16.61
CA THR A 323 -12.05 -2.73 -17.71
C THR A 323 -12.70 -2.53 -19.07
N ASP A 324 -11.93 -2.66 -20.16
CA ASP A 324 -12.45 -2.68 -21.53
C ASP A 324 -13.46 -3.81 -21.77
N ARG A 325 -13.44 -4.85 -20.92
CA ARG A 325 -14.40 -5.97 -20.93
C ARG A 325 -15.55 -5.79 -19.94
N GLY A 326 -15.71 -4.58 -19.42
CA GLY A 326 -16.76 -4.21 -18.47
C GLY A 326 -16.55 -4.79 -17.07
N GLU A 327 -15.42 -5.43 -16.78
CA GLU A 327 -15.20 -6.15 -15.51
C GLU A 327 -14.88 -5.17 -14.38
N TYR A 328 -15.33 -5.49 -13.18
CA TYR A 328 -14.95 -4.78 -11.97
C TYR A 328 -14.77 -5.73 -10.79
N TRP A 329 -13.96 -5.28 -9.81
CA TRP A 329 -13.72 -5.97 -8.56
C TRP A 329 -13.61 -4.95 -7.43
N ARG A 330 -14.23 -5.24 -6.28
CA ARG A 330 -14.01 -4.50 -5.06
C ARG A 330 -13.97 -5.44 -3.86
N VAL A 331 -12.84 -5.43 -3.16
CA VAL A 331 -12.69 -6.13 -1.89
C VAL A 331 -13.55 -5.41 -0.85
N LEU A 332 -14.47 -6.15 -0.22
CA LEU A 332 -15.37 -5.66 0.82
C LEU A 332 -15.49 -6.71 1.92
N ARG A 333 -15.86 -6.26 3.12
CA ARG A 333 -16.23 -7.15 4.22
C ARG A 333 -17.68 -7.66 4.03
N PRO A 334 -18.07 -8.77 4.67
CA PRO A 334 -19.46 -9.20 4.66
C PRO A 334 -20.39 -8.10 5.19
N GLY A 335 -21.44 -7.81 4.45
CA GLY A 335 -22.33 -6.68 4.75
C GLY A 335 -23.32 -6.41 3.63
N THR A 336 -24.21 -5.43 3.85
CA THR A 336 -25.11 -4.92 2.82
C THR A 336 -24.62 -3.55 2.38
N TYR A 337 -24.49 -3.36 1.07
CA TYR A 337 -24.00 -2.14 0.45
C TYR A 337 -24.96 -1.72 -0.66
N THR A 338 -24.84 -0.48 -1.12
CA THR A 338 -25.46 -0.02 -2.37
C THR A 338 -24.33 0.39 -3.32
N LEU A 339 -24.33 -0.18 -4.53
CA LEU A 339 -23.43 0.23 -5.60
C LEU A 339 -24.14 1.29 -6.44
N GLN A 340 -23.48 2.42 -6.65
CA GLN A 340 -23.84 3.43 -7.64
C GLN A 340 -22.97 3.20 -8.88
N VAL A 341 -23.60 3.09 -10.05
CA VAL A 341 -22.92 2.84 -11.32
C VAL A 341 -23.28 3.92 -12.33
N GLU A 342 -22.25 4.54 -12.90
CA GLU A 342 -22.37 5.63 -13.84
C GLU A 342 -21.49 5.38 -15.06
N ALA A 343 -22.04 5.60 -16.25
CA ALA A 343 -21.29 5.56 -17.50
C ALA A 343 -21.78 6.65 -18.46
N ARG A 344 -20.86 7.21 -19.24
CA ARG A 344 -21.19 8.25 -20.23
C ARG A 344 -22.23 7.71 -21.23
N GLY A 345 -23.36 8.40 -21.35
CA GLY A 345 -24.44 8.03 -22.28
C GLY A 345 -25.42 7.00 -21.72
N TYR A 346 -25.31 6.64 -20.45
CA TYR A 346 -26.19 5.68 -19.77
C TYR A 346 -26.85 6.32 -18.54
N ASP A 347 -28.04 5.83 -18.20
CA ASP A 347 -28.70 6.21 -16.95
C ASP A 347 -27.90 5.69 -15.75
N SER A 348 -27.75 6.53 -14.72
CA SER A 348 -27.14 6.12 -13.45
C SER A 348 -28.04 5.09 -12.76
N LEU A 349 -27.41 4.08 -12.15
CA LEU A 349 -28.12 3.00 -11.45
C LEU A 349 -27.57 2.83 -10.04
N GLU A 350 -28.48 2.80 -9.07
CA GLU A 350 -28.18 2.37 -7.70
C GLU A 350 -28.73 0.96 -7.47
N ILE A 351 -27.88 0.03 -7.04
CA ILE A 351 -28.26 -1.37 -6.83
C ILE A 351 -27.79 -1.86 -5.44
N PRO A 352 -28.70 -2.38 -4.60
CA PRO A 352 -28.29 -3.01 -3.34
C PRO A 352 -27.58 -4.34 -3.60
N VAL A 353 -26.50 -4.60 -2.87
CA VAL A 353 -25.73 -5.84 -2.92
C VAL A 353 -25.46 -6.36 -1.51
N LYS A 354 -25.66 -7.67 -1.31
CA LYS A 354 -25.34 -8.36 -0.07
C LYS A 354 -24.05 -9.15 -0.23
N VAL A 355 -22.96 -8.64 0.32
CA VAL A 355 -21.64 -9.27 0.30
C VAL A 355 -21.55 -10.34 1.37
N THR A 356 -21.09 -11.53 0.99
CA THR A 356 -20.85 -12.66 1.90
C THR A 356 -19.35 -12.82 2.22
N LYS A 357 -18.94 -13.93 2.88
CA LYS A 357 -17.54 -14.16 3.25
C LYS A 357 -16.59 -14.35 2.06
N GLY A 358 -17.10 -14.79 0.91
CA GLY A 358 -16.33 -14.99 -0.32
C GLY A 358 -16.72 -13.99 -1.42
N VAL A 359 -16.54 -14.40 -2.67
CA VAL A 359 -16.93 -13.62 -3.84
C VAL A 359 -18.45 -13.53 -3.97
N THR A 360 -18.95 -12.31 -4.15
CA THR A 360 -20.34 -12.03 -4.54
C THR A 360 -20.34 -11.52 -5.98
N ILE A 361 -20.89 -12.29 -6.92
CA ILE A 361 -21.01 -11.87 -8.31
C ILE A 361 -22.26 -11.02 -8.48
N GLN A 362 -22.08 -9.79 -8.95
CA GLN A 362 -23.14 -8.84 -9.26
C GLN A 362 -22.93 -8.32 -10.69
N ASN A 363 -23.61 -8.90 -11.67
CA ASN A 363 -23.62 -8.31 -13.02
C ASN A 363 -24.62 -7.15 -13.06
N ILE A 364 -24.30 -6.13 -13.86
CA ILE A 364 -25.05 -4.87 -13.90
C ILE A 364 -25.34 -4.54 -15.37
N THR A 365 -26.59 -4.22 -15.66
CA THR A 365 -27.03 -3.75 -16.97
C THR A 365 -27.44 -2.29 -16.87
N LEU A 366 -26.79 -1.42 -17.64
CA LEU A 366 -27.16 -0.01 -17.76
C LEU A 366 -27.98 0.22 -19.03
N ASN A 367 -28.99 1.08 -18.93
CA ASN A 367 -29.81 1.48 -20.07
C ASN A 367 -29.24 2.77 -20.71
N PRO A 368 -29.19 2.87 -22.05
CA PRO A 368 -28.81 4.10 -22.72
C PRO A 368 -29.78 5.23 -22.37
N GLN A 369 -29.25 6.45 -22.19
CA GLN A 369 -30.08 7.63 -21.98
C GLN A 369 -30.95 7.90 -23.22
N THR A 370 -32.23 8.19 -22.99
CA THR A 370 -33.17 8.55 -24.07
C THR A 370 -33.17 10.08 -24.28
N GLY A 371 -32.21 10.60 -25.05
CA GLY A 371 -32.13 12.02 -25.40
C GLY A 371 -30.80 12.44 -26.03
N THR A 372 -30.74 13.61 -26.68
CA THR A 372 -29.50 14.18 -27.22
C THR A 372 -28.53 14.48 -26.07
N TYR A 373 -27.43 13.73 -26.03
CA TYR A 373 -26.32 13.94 -25.11
C TYR A 373 -25.78 15.38 -25.27
N HIS A 374 -25.98 16.23 -24.27
CA HIS A 374 -25.24 17.48 -24.14
C HIS A 374 -23.93 17.17 -23.40
N GLU A 375 -22.79 17.37 -24.06
CA GLU A 375 -21.48 17.31 -23.40
C GLU A 375 -21.49 18.29 -22.21
N PRO A 376 -21.29 17.81 -20.97
CA PRO A 376 -20.89 18.70 -19.90
C PRO A 376 -19.52 19.28 -20.30
N HIS A 377 -19.38 20.60 -20.23
CA HIS A 377 -18.07 21.23 -20.35
C HIS A 377 -17.09 20.52 -19.40
N ASN A 378 -15.91 20.19 -19.94
CA ASN A 378 -14.84 19.51 -19.26
C ASN A 378 -14.29 20.40 -18.13
N GLU A 379 -15.00 20.50 -17.00
CA GLU A 379 -14.43 20.99 -15.76
C GLU A 379 -13.50 19.88 -15.26
N GLN A 380 -12.22 20.02 -15.63
CA GLN A 380 -11.16 19.47 -14.80
C GLN A 380 -11.47 19.87 -13.35
N PRO A 381 -11.31 18.98 -12.36
CA PRO A 381 -11.46 19.37 -10.97
C PRO A 381 -10.59 20.61 -10.77
N ALA A 382 -11.24 21.73 -10.41
CA ALA A 382 -10.54 22.98 -10.19
C ALA A 382 -9.39 22.67 -9.25
N TYR A 383 -8.15 22.83 -9.74
CA TYR A 383 -7.05 23.12 -8.86
C TYR A 383 -7.55 24.29 -8.01
N GLN A 384 -7.77 24.07 -6.72
CA GLN A 384 -7.87 25.17 -5.77
C GLN A 384 -6.51 25.86 -5.84
N GLY A 385 -6.44 26.87 -6.71
CA GLY A 385 -5.27 27.70 -6.88
C GLY A 385 -4.91 28.23 -5.51
N TYR A 386 -3.65 28.03 -5.11
CA TYR A 386 -3.05 28.88 -4.11
C TYR A 386 -3.32 30.34 -4.51
N PRO A 387 -3.69 31.22 -3.56
CA PRO A 387 -3.92 32.61 -3.90
C PRO A 387 -2.67 33.17 -4.55
N SER A 388 -2.81 33.54 -5.82
CA SER A 388 -1.83 34.30 -6.57
C SER A 388 -1.68 35.64 -5.86
N ILE A 389 -0.53 35.87 -5.24
CA ILE A 389 -0.13 37.21 -4.83
C ILE A 389 0.20 37.97 -6.12
N SER A 390 -0.72 38.81 -6.58
CA SER A 390 -0.42 39.80 -7.61
C SER A 390 0.49 40.89 -7.04
N PRO A 391 1.49 41.36 -7.79
CA PRO A 391 2.43 42.37 -7.32
C PRO A 391 1.75 43.74 -7.30
N SER A 392 1.54 44.29 -6.11
CA SER A 392 1.19 45.70 -5.93
C SER A 392 2.27 46.40 -5.13
N GLN A 393 2.96 47.28 -5.86
CA GLN A 393 3.58 48.53 -5.40
C GLN A 393 4.88 48.43 -4.58
N GLN A 394 5.96 48.73 -5.32
CA GLN A 394 7.15 49.40 -4.81
C GLN A 394 6.75 50.59 -3.94
N GLU A 395 7.17 50.57 -2.68
CA GLU A 395 7.65 51.78 -2.02
C GLU A 395 9.05 51.53 -1.46
N ASN A 396 9.95 52.41 -1.88
CA ASN A 396 11.32 52.52 -1.44
C ASN A 396 11.37 52.81 0.07
N SER A 397 12.09 51.99 0.83
CA SER A 397 12.98 52.51 1.85
C SER A 397 14.14 51.54 2.04
N GLY A 398 15.34 52.02 1.68
CA GLY A 398 16.56 51.26 1.82
C GLY A 398 16.95 51.10 3.29
N THR A 399 17.61 50.00 3.60
CA THR A 399 18.84 49.98 4.42
C THR A 399 19.44 48.58 4.36
N SER A 400 20.74 48.53 4.11
CA SER A 400 21.56 47.32 4.15
C SER A 400 21.53 46.66 5.52
N LEU A 401 21.78 45.35 5.62
CA LEU A 401 22.91 44.81 6.41
C LEU A 401 23.07 43.30 6.24
N ARG A 402 24.33 42.90 6.46
CA ARG A 402 24.96 41.60 6.25
C ARG A 402 24.39 40.51 7.15
N GLY A 403 24.60 39.27 6.72
CA GLY A 403 24.18 38.07 7.44
C GLY A 403 24.89 37.86 8.78
N LEU A 404 24.41 36.87 9.53
CA LEU A 404 25.14 36.11 10.54
C LEU A 404 24.25 34.93 11.00
N TRP A 405 24.87 33.76 11.09
CA TRP A 405 24.35 32.55 11.71
C TRP A 405 24.13 32.75 13.22
N PRO A 406 23.17 32.06 13.87
CA PRO A 406 23.21 31.88 15.31
C PRO A 406 23.61 30.45 15.68
N THR A 407 24.77 30.37 16.32
CA THR A 407 25.20 29.32 17.24
C THR A 407 24.31 29.27 18.49
N TYR A 408 24.03 28.07 18.98
CA TYR A 408 23.35 27.80 20.25
C TYR A 408 24.12 28.35 21.46
N ARG A 409 23.40 28.92 22.43
CA ARG A 409 23.91 29.23 23.77
C ARG A 409 22.95 28.69 24.83
N VAL A 410 23.50 27.89 25.74
CA VAL A 410 22.87 27.35 26.94
C VAL A 410 23.14 28.30 28.11
N MET A 411 22.09 28.76 28.80
CA MET A 411 22.05 29.23 30.19
C MET A 411 20.57 29.05 30.61
N GLY A 412 20.15 28.51 31.77
CA GLY A 412 20.77 28.52 33.08
C GLY A 412 19.82 29.22 34.06
N VAL A 413 18.92 28.42 34.67
CA VAL A 413 18.30 28.54 36.00
C VAL A 413 17.73 29.89 36.49
N CYS A 414 16.44 29.91 36.85
CA CYS A 414 15.95 30.70 38.00
C CYS A 414 14.73 30.01 38.65
N GLN A 415 14.67 30.08 39.98
CA GLN A 415 13.85 29.27 40.88
C GLN A 415 12.89 30.19 41.69
N ILE A 416 11.83 29.59 42.28
CA ILE A 416 10.97 30.08 43.40
C ILE A 416 9.74 30.90 42.92
N VAL A 417 8.47 30.55 43.21
CA VAL A 417 7.77 30.54 44.53
C VAL A 417 6.69 29.43 44.65
N MET A 418 6.59 28.88 45.87
CA MET A 418 5.64 27.92 46.47
C MET A 418 4.18 28.38 46.62
N LEU A 419 3.19 27.46 46.68
CA LEU A 419 2.56 26.99 47.95
C LEU A 419 1.37 25.99 47.72
N VAL A 420 1.50 24.81 48.35
CA VAL A 420 0.53 24.06 49.22
C VAL A 420 -0.81 23.59 48.60
N VAL A 421 -1.17 22.29 48.60
CA VAL A 421 -1.67 21.49 49.76
C VAL A 421 -1.22 20.01 49.70
N ILE A 422 -0.99 19.47 50.90
CA ILE A 422 -0.44 18.16 51.30
C ILE A 422 -1.57 17.18 51.74
N ARG A 423 -1.18 15.89 51.80
CA ARG A 423 -1.70 14.72 52.55
C ARG A 423 -2.65 13.81 51.75
N SER A 424 -2.55 12.48 51.79
CA SER A 424 -1.63 11.49 52.35
C SER A 424 -2.25 10.12 52.01
N PHE A 425 -1.47 9.10 51.64
CA PHE A 425 -1.27 7.87 52.43
C PHE A 425 -0.44 6.84 51.66
N LEU A 426 0.52 6.27 52.39
CA LEU A 426 1.46 5.22 52.01
C LEU A 426 0.91 3.80 52.27
N SER A 427 1.65 2.84 51.72
CA SER A 427 1.76 1.39 52.03
C SER A 427 1.13 0.49 50.96
N VAL A 428 1.93 -0.19 50.14
CA VAL A 428 2.76 -1.39 50.42
C VAL A 428 1.88 -2.54 50.89
N ASN A 429 1.67 -3.53 50.02
CA ASN A 429 1.94 -4.93 50.35
C ASN A 429 1.91 -5.85 49.12
N GLU A 430 2.99 -6.62 49.01
CA GLU A 430 3.17 -7.80 48.18
C GLU A 430 2.14 -8.88 48.52
N TRP A 431 1.63 -9.60 47.52
CA TRP A 431 1.16 -10.99 47.71
C TRP A 431 1.59 -11.86 46.52
N LYS A 432 2.45 -12.83 46.82
CA LYS A 432 2.81 -14.02 46.02
C LYS A 432 1.94 -15.21 46.44
N TYR A 433 1.98 -16.27 45.61
CA TYR A 433 1.46 -17.65 45.73
C TYR A 433 0.07 -17.87 45.09
N ARG A 434 -0.28 -19.00 44.46
CA ARG A 434 0.35 -20.16 43.78
C ARG A 434 -0.85 -21.09 43.45
N VAL A 435 -0.83 -21.73 42.27
CA VAL A 435 -1.17 -23.16 42.03
C VAL A 435 -2.64 -23.65 41.95
N ARG A 436 -2.90 -24.30 40.79
CA ARG A 436 -3.72 -25.50 40.44
C ARG A 436 -5.19 -25.40 39.98
N GLU A 437 -5.35 -25.92 38.75
CA GLU A 437 -6.30 -26.97 38.28
C GLU A 437 -7.76 -26.89 38.71
N ILE A 438 -8.65 -26.65 37.74
CA ILE A 438 -9.59 -27.66 37.17
C ILE A 438 -9.66 -27.45 35.65
#